data_AF-A0A7K3DPN9-F1
#
_entry.id   AF-A0A7K3DPN9-F1
#
_cell.length_a   1.000
_cell.length_b   1.000
_cell.length_c   1.000
_cell.angle_alpha   90.00
_cell.angle_beta   90.00
_cell.angle_gamma   90.00
#
_symmetry.space_group_name_H-M   'P 1'
#
loop_
_entity.id
_entity.type
_entity.pdbx_description
1 polymer ?
#
loop_
_entity_poly.entity_id
_entity_poly.type
_entity_poly.pdbx_seq_one_letter_code
_entity_poly.pdbx_strand_id
1 'polypeptide(L)'
;MYSSLNPEILRDLRRPRSYPAVSLAMTTHRRPPDDAQDPVRLGNLVDDAARRLDADPGVTKERREDVLHHLRAAVQEADLVHAKDGLVLFAAPGEHQVWAIDRAVPARVVVADTFLTRNLVAADAAAHPYWVLAVATDRITLWDGRGGRVVEDTGHGFPQARSLDDPDAERKERIGDMPSTYRDEATRQFFREADAALADLLRTEPRPLYVTGEP
;
A
#
# COMPACT_ATOMS: atom_id res chain seq x y z
N MET A 1 5.75 -0.94 -9.48
CA MET A 1 5.68 -1.09 -8.01
C MET A 1 4.29 -0.64 -7.59
N TYR A 2 3.43 -1.53 -7.10
CA TYR A 2 2.07 -1.16 -6.70
C TYR A 2 2.10 -0.35 -5.41
N SER A 3 1.48 0.82 -5.38
CA SER A 3 1.26 1.57 -4.14
C SER A 3 0.52 0.69 -3.11
N SER A 4 0.90 0.80 -1.84
CA SER A 4 0.15 0.21 -0.74
C SER A 4 -1.20 0.92 -0.62
N LEU A 5 -2.28 0.14 -0.57
CA LEU A 5 -3.62 0.68 -0.40
C LEU A 5 -3.76 1.20 1.04
N ASN A 6 -4.12 2.47 1.20
CA ASN A 6 -4.34 3.09 2.51
C ASN A 6 -5.65 3.94 2.51
N PRO A 7 -6.11 4.40 3.69
CA PRO A 7 -7.36 5.16 3.78
C PRO A 7 -7.36 6.49 3.00
N GLU A 8 -6.22 7.17 2.90
CA GLU A 8 -6.11 8.45 2.17
C GLU A 8 -6.28 8.25 0.67
N ILE A 9 -5.59 7.26 0.11
CA ILE A 9 -5.72 6.85 -1.30
C ILE A 9 -7.16 6.44 -1.59
N LEU A 10 -7.79 5.65 -0.71
CA LEU A 10 -9.20 5.25 -0.89
C LEU A 10 -10.15 6.45 -0.86
N ARG A 11 -9.88 7.47 -0.03
CA ARG A 11 -10.64 8.73 -0.04
C ARG A 11 -10.45 9.49 -1.34
N ASP A 12 -9.22 9.56 -1.83
CA ASP A 12 -8.91 10.26 -3.08
C ASP A 12 -9.54 9.60 -4.30
N LEU A 13 -9.53 8.27 -4.37
CA LEU A 13 -10.17 7.49 -5.44
C LEU A 13 -11.70 7.60 -5.45
N ARG A 14 -12.33 7.97 -4.32
CA ARG A 14 -13.79 8.17 -4.21
C ARG A 14 -14.24 9.55 -4.67
N ARG A 15 -13.32 10.51 -4.82
CA ARG A 15 -13.67 11.86 -5.26
C ARG A 15 -14.19 11.80 -6.72
N PRO A 16 -15.14 12.67 -7.11
CA PRO A 16 -15.61 12.76 -8.49
C PRO A 16 -14.49 13.03 -9.49
N ARG A 17 -14.65 12.50 -10.69
CA ARG A 17 -13.75 12.64 -11.84
C ARG A 17 -14.46 13.34 -12.98
N SER A 18 -13.70 13.92 -13.89
CA SER A 18 -14.27 14.36 -15.17
C SER A 18 -14.83 13.15 -15.91
N TYR A 19 -16.12 13.17 -16.24
CA TYR A 19 -16.77 12.09 -16.95
C TYR A 19 -16.10 11.85 -18.33
N PRO A 20 -15.79 10.61 -18.73
CA PRO A 20 -16.11 9.35 -18.04
C PRO A 20 -14.99 8.81 -17.16
N ALA A 21 -15.34 8.36 -15.95
CA ALA A 21 -14.50 7.55 -15.09
C ALA A 21 -14.79 6.06 -15.34
N VAL A 22 -13.80 5.32 -15.83
CA VAL A 22 -13.88 3.91 -16.14
C VAL A 22 -13.24 3.09 -15.02
N SER A 23 -13.94 2.06 -14.57
CA SER A 23 -13.44 1.06 -13.63
C SER A 23 -13.56 -0.33 -14.22
N LEU A 24 -12.42 -0.99 -14.39
CA LEU A 24 -12.31 -2.37 -14.83
C LEU A 24 -11.86 -3.21 -13.64
N ALA A 25 -12.51 -4.35 -13.41
CA ALA A 25 -12.07 -5.31 -12.42
C ALA A 25 -12.11 -6.71 -13.01
N MET A 26 -11.19 -7.58 -12.61
CA MET A 26 -11.20 -9.01 -12.93
C MET A 26 -10.46 -9.83 -11.88
N THR A 27 -10.81 -11.11 -11.79
CA THR A 27 -10.01 -12.10 -11.07
C THR A 27 -8.75 -12.38 -11.88
N THR A 28 -7.62 -12.51 -11.18
CA THR A 28 -6.35 -12.95 -11.75
C THR A 28 -5.87 -14.21 -11.04
N HIS A 29 -5.01 -14.98 -11.70
CA HIS A 29 -4.56 -16.28 -11.23
C HIS A 29 -3.05 -16.26 -11.05
N ARG A 30 -2.59 -16.77 -9.90
CA ARG A 30 -1.15 -16.79 -9.57
C ARG A 30 -0.39 -17.93 -10.24
N ARG A 31 -1.08 -18.89 -10.87
CA ARG A 31 -0.49 -20.16 -11.33
C ARG A 31 -1.13 -20.64 -12.64
N PRO A 32 -0.36 -21.36 -13.47
CA PRO A 32 -0.90 -22.09 -14.62
C PRO A 32 -1.87 -23.22 -14.21
N PRO A 33 -2.82 -23.58 -15.09
CA PRO A 33 -3.02 -23.06 -16.45
C PRO A 33 -3.91 -21.80 -16.53
N ASP A 34 -4.51 -21.37 -15.41
CA ASP A 34 -5.54 -20.33 -15.43
C ASP A 34 -5.01 -18.92 -15.72
N ASP A 35 -3.74 -18.66 -15.37
CA ASP A 35 -3.04 -17.39 -15.61
C ASP A 35 -2.85 -17.07 -17.09
N ALA A 36 -2.69 -18.10 -17.94
CA ALA A 36 -2.49 -17.96 -19.37
C ALA A 36 -3.64 -17.24 -20.09
N GLN A 37 -4.84 -17.26 -19.49
CA GLN A 37 -6.03 -16.60 -20.04
C GLN A 37 -6.21 -15.16 -19.54
N ASP A 38 -5.49 -14.75 -18.49
CA ASP A 38 -5.69 -13.43 -17.89
C ASP A 38 -5.35 -12.27 -18.85
N PRO A 39 -4.29 -12.32 -19.68
CA PRO A 39 -4.06 -11.29 -20.69
C PRO A 39 -5.22 -11.16 -21.70
N VAL A 40 -5.78 -12.29 -22.12
CA VAL A 40 -6.91 -12.33 -23.07
C VAL A 40 -8.18 -11.78 -22.42
N ARG A 41 -8.46 -12.18 -21.18
CA ARG A 41 -9.61 -11.67 -20.40
C ARG A 41 -9.51 -10.17 -20.18
N LEU A 42 -8.31 -9.66 -19.88
CA LEU A 42 -8.08 -8.24 -19.72
C LEU A 42 -8.33 -7.48 -21.02
N GLY A 43 -7.81 -7.98 -22.15
CA GLY A 43 -8.08 -7.42 -23.47
C GLY A 43 -9.57 -7.33 -23.79
N ASN A 44 -10.32 -8.41 -23.54
CA ASN A 44 -11.77 -8.44 -23.75
C ASN A 44 -12.53 -7.38 -22.91
N LEU A 45 -12.06 -7.10 -21.69
CA LEU A 45 -12.64 -6.06 -20.83
C LEU A 45 -12.30 -4.64 -21.31
N VAL A 46 -11.11 -4.44 -21.88
CA VAL A 46 -10.76 -3.16 -22.52
C VAL A 46 -11.62 -2.91 -23.75
N ASP A 47 -11.85 -3.93 -24.56
CA ASP A 47 -12.74 -3.84 -25.72
C ASP A 47 -14.20 -3.57 -25.29
N ASP A 48 -14.64 -4.15 -24.17
CA ASP A 48 -15.95 -3.84 -23.59
C ASP A 48 -16.05 -2.39 -23.10
N ALA A 49 -14.99 -1.87 -22.48
CA ALA A 49 -14.92 -0.47 -22.09
C ALA A 49 -14.99 0.45 -23.31
N ALA A 50 -14.25 0.16 -24.38
CA ALA A 50 -14.29 0.93 -25.62
C ALA A 50 -15.71 0.97 -26.21
N ARG A 51 -16.38 -0.18 -26.33
CA ARG A 51 -17.76 -0.25 -26.84
C ARG A 51 -18.75 0.56 -26.00
N ARG A 52 -18.62 0.54 -24.67
CA ARG A 52 -19.51 1.30 -23.77
C ARG A 52 -19.28 2.80 -23.90
N LEU A 53 -18.03 3.24 -24.01
CA LEU A 53 -17.69 4.65 -24.24
C LEU A 53 -18.16 5.12 -25.62
N ASP A 54 -18.10 4.26 -26.65
CA ASP A 54 -18.62 4.55 -27.99
C ASP A 54 -20.14 4.71 -28.01
N ALA A 55 -20.86 3.89 -27.23
CA ALA A 55 -22.31 3.89 -27.17
C ALA A 55 -22.90 5.04 -26.32
N ASP A 56 -22.07 5.75 -25.55
CA ASP A 56 -22.53 6.80 -24.64
C ASP A 56 -22.53 8.18 -25.31
N PRO A 57 -23.72 8.79 -25.54
CA PRO A 57 -23.81 10.10 -26.20
C PRO A 57 -23.24 11.25 -25.35
N GLY A 58 -23.04 11.05 -24.04
CA GLY A 58 -22.42 12.02 -23.14
C GLY A 58 -20.89 12.04 -23.19
N VAL A 59 -20.27 11.12 -23.94
CA VAL A 59 -18.81 11.03 -24.08
C VAL A 59 -18.40 11.58 -25.45
N THR A 60 -17.60 12.65 -25.45
CA THR A 60 -17.03 13.18 -26.70
C THR A 60 -15.93 12.25 -27.23
N LYS A 61 -15.66 12.33 -28.54
CA LYS A 61 -14.60 11.54 -29.18
C LYS A 61 -13.25 11.76 -28.50
N GLU A 62 -12.91 13.01 -28.17
CA GLU A 62 -11.65 13.39 -27.54
C GLU A 62 -11.52 12.76 -26.15
N ARG A 63 -12.57 12.85 -25.32
CA ARG A 63 -12.56 12.25 -23.98
C ARG A 63 -12.46 10.72 -24.02
N ARG A 64 -13.14 10.09 -24.98
CA ARG A 64 -13.04 8.65 -25.19
C ARG A 64 -11.62 8.24 -25.56
N GLU A 65 -10.98 8.94 -26.50
CA GLU A 65 -9.62 8.64 -26.93
C GLU A 65 -8.61 8.78 -25.78
N ASP A 66 -8.76 9.84 -24.97
CA ASP A 66 -7.93 10.07 -23.78
C ASP A 66 -8.09 8.96 -22.73
N VAL A 67 -9.33 8.60 -22.38
CA VAL A 67 -9.58 7.52 -21.41
C VAL A 67 -9.08 6.18 -21.92
N LEU A 68 -9.22 5.87 -23.22
CA LEU A 68 -8.68 4.65 -23.80
C LEU A 68 -7.15 4.66 -23.87
N HIS A 69 -6.52 5.82 -24.04
CA HIS A 69 -5.08 5.95 -23.93
C HIS A 69 -4.61 5.59 -22.50
N HIS A 70 -5.21 6.19 -21.49
CA HIS A 70 -4.91 5.92 -20.08
C HIS A 70 -5.23 4.48 -19.67
N LEU A 71 -6.31 3.88 -20.19
CA LEU A 71 -6.63 2.48 -19.92
C LEU A 71 -5.58 1.53 -20.53
N ARG A 72 -5.07 1.83 -21.72
CA ARG A 72 -3.99 1.02 -22.34
C ARG A 72 -2.66 1.17 -21.57
N ALA A 73 -2.35 2.37 -21.07
CA ALA A 73 -1.19 2.57 -20.20
C ALA A 73 -1.32 1.73 -18.91
N ALA A 74 -2.50 1.74 -18.28
CA ALA A 74 -2.79 0.91 -17.11
C ALA A 74 -2.62 -0.59 -17.38
N VAL A 75 -2.99 -1.07 -18.56
CA VAL A 75 -2.78 -2.47 -18.97
C VAL A 75 -1.30 -2.80 -19.12
N GLN A 76 -0.49 -1.89 -19.68
CA GLN A 76 0.95 -2.09 -19.81
C GLN A 76 1.68 -2.12 -18.47
N GLU A 77 1.17 -1.37 -17.48
CA GLU A 77 1.69 -1.36 -16.11
C GLU A 77 1.25 -2.57 -15.27
N ALA A 78 0.22 -3.31 -15.71
CA ALA A 78 -0.27 -4.47 -14.99
C ALA A 78 0.72 -5.65 -15.10
N ASP A 79 1.37 -5.99 -13.99
CA ASP A 79 2.20 -7.18 -13.86
C ASP A 79 1.33 -8.42 -13.67
N LEU A 80 0.93 -9.03 -14.79
CA LEU A 80 0.21 -10.31 -14.80
C LEU A 80 1.10 -11.51 -14.51
N VAL A 81 2.43 -11.37 -14.59
CA VAL A 81 3.39 -12.44 -14.27
C VAL A 81 3.43 -12.68 -12.76
N HIS A 82 3.41 -11.61 -11.98
CA HIS A 82 3.32 -11.65 -10.51
C HIS A 82 1.93 -11.25 -10.03
N ALA A 83 0.90 -11.76 -10.70
CA ALA A 83 -0.48 -11.46 -10.37
C ALA A 83 -0.85 -11.86 -8.93
N LYS A 84 -1.80 -11.11 -8.36
CA LYS A 84 -2.51 -11.48 -7.14
C LYS A 84 -3.83 -12.18 -7.50
N ASP A 85 -4.82 -12.16 -6.61
CA ASP A 85 -6.10 -12.82 -6.86
C ASP A 85 -7.10 -11.93 -7.61
N GLY A 86 -6.85 -10.61 -7.65
CA GLY A 86 -7.66 -9.67 -8.43
C GLY A 86 -6.87 -8.48 -8.95
N LEU A 87 -7.33 -7.95 -10.09
CA LEU A 87 -6.82 -6.76 -10.74
C LEU A 87 -7.95 -5.73 -10.85
N VAL A 88 -7.65 -4.48 -10.50
CA VAL A 88 -8.54 -3.33 -10.70
C VAL A 88 -7.78 -2.23 -11.42
N LEU A 89 -8.33 -1.78 -12.56
CA LEU A 89 -7.82 -0.65 -13.31
C LEU A 89 -8.83 0.49 -13.25
N PHE A 90 -8.32 1.70 -13.08
CA PHE A 90 -9.09 2.93 -13.22
C PHE A 90 -8.50 3.79 -14.33
N ALA A 91 -9.37 4.43 -15.11
CA ALA A 91 -8.97 5.41 -16.11
C ALA A 91 -10.02 6.53 -16.18
N ALA A 92 -9.55 7.77 -16.18
CA ALA A 92 -10.34 8.97 -16.41
C ALA A 92 -9.51 9.93 -17.29
N PRO A 93 -10.07 11.04 -17.79
CA PRO A 93 -9.28 11.98 -18.57
C PRO A 93 -8.04 12.45 -17.79
N GLY A 94 -6.85 12.28 -18.37
CA GLY A 94 -5.57 12.65 -17.76
C GLY A 94 -5.03 11.74 -16.64
N GLU A 95 -5.73 10.66 -16.23
CA GLU A 95 -5.23 9.78 -15.16
C GLU A 95 -5.59 8.30 -15.34
N HIS A 96 -4.70 7.43 -14.84
CA HIS A 96 -4.98 6.02 -14.62
C HIS A 96 -4.37 5.51 -13.32
N GLN A 97 -4.91 4.39 -12.84
CA GLN A 97 -4.42 3.72 -11.63
C GLN A 97 -4.52 2.20 -11.80
N VAL A 98 -3.54 1.47 -11.26
CA VAL A 98 -3.45 0.00 -11.34
C VAL A 98 -3.33 -0.59 -9.95
N TRP A 99 -4.24 -1.51 -9.60
CA TRP A 99 -4.29 -2.14 -8.29
C TRP A 99 -4.35 -3.66 -8.40
N ALA A 100 -3.30 -4.34 -7.95
CA ALA A 100 -3.33 -5.77 -7.69
C ALA A 100 -3.74 -6.02 -6.22
N ILE A 101 -4.75 -6.84 -5.99
CA ILE A 101 -5.33 -7.12 -4.67
C ILE A 101 -5.35 -8.62 -4.35
N ASP A 102 -5.15 -8.98 -3.08
CA ASP A 102 -5.19 -10.37 -2.57
C ASP A 102 -6.64 -10.86 -2.36
N ARG A 103 -7.52 -10.50 -3.28
CA ARG A 103 -8.94 -10.86 -3.23
C ARG A 103 -9.50 -10.97 -4.65
N ALA A 104 -10.12 -12.10 -4.96
CA ALA A 104 -10.83 -12.29 -6.22
C ALA A 104 -11.98 -11.28 -6.36
N VAL A 105 -12.14 -10.74 -7.57
CA VAL A 105 -13.20 -9.77 -7.89
C VAL A 105 -13.91 -10.17 -9.19
N PRO A 106 -15.23 -9.96 -9.28
CA PRO A 106 -15.98 -10.31 -10.47
C PRO A 106 -15.52 -9.46 -11.67
N ALA A 107 -15.38 -10.11 -12.83
CA ALA A 107 -15.07 -9.44 -14.08
C ALA A 107 -16.17 -8.44 -14.44
N ARG A 108 -15.83 -7.14 -14.56
CA ARG A 108 -16.78 -6.09 -14.94
C ARG A 108 -16.10 -4.82 -15.43
N VAL A 109 -16.84 -4.08 -16.24
CA VAL A 109 -16.57 -2.69 -16.59
C VAL A 109 -17.69 -1.81 -16.03
N VAL A 110 -17.31 -0.65 -15.48
CA VAL A 110 -18.24 0.41 -15.05
C VAL A 110 -17.77 1.72 -15.66
N VAL A 111 -18.71 2.50 -16.17
CA VAL A 111 -18.49 3.89 -16.61
C VAL A 111 -19.39 4.76 -15.74
N ALA A 112 -18.82 5.75 -15.06
CA ALA A 112 -19.53 6.61 -14.12
C ALA A 112 -18.80 7.98 -13.95
N ASP A 113 -19.28 8.81 -13.03
CA ASP A 113 -18.65 10.06 -12.58
C ASP A 113 -17.56 9.83 -11.50
N THR A 114 -17.47 8.62 -10.98
CA THR A 114 -16.58 8.21 -9.87
C THR A 114 -16.01 6.81 -10.14
N PHE A 115 -14.86 6.50 -9.56
CA PHE A 115 -14.30 5.15 -9.63
C PHE A 115 -15.06 4.16 -8.73
N LEU A 116 -15.23 2.92 -9.19
CA LEU A 116 -15.82 1.82 -8.41
C LEU A 116 -14.83 1.30 -7.37
N THR A 117 -14.75 1.98 -6.23
CA THR A 117 -13.77 1.66 -5.16
C THR A 117 -14.17 0.49 -4.25
N ARG A 118 -15.42 -0.01 -4.32
CA ARG A 118 -15.92 -1.05 -3.40
C ARG A 118 -15.05 -2.31 -3.34
N ASN A 119 -14.41 -2.67 -4.46
CA ASN A 119 -13.54 -3.84 -4.54
C ASN A 119 -12.25 -3.62 -3.74
N LEU A 120 -11.67 -2.43 -3.83
CA LEU A 120 -10.48 -2.05 -3.07
C LEU A 120 -10.79 -1.92 -1.58
N VAL A 121 -11.93 -1.33 -1.23
CA VAL A 121 -12.38 -1.21 0.17
C VAL A 121 -12.55 -2.59 0.81
N ALA A 122 -13.16 -3.54 0.09
CA ALA A 122 -13.32 -4.90 0.57
C ALA A 122 -11.97 -5.65 0.66
N ALA A 123 -11.02 -5.38 -0.24
CA ALA A 123 -9.68 -5.95 -0.17
C ALA A 123 -8.88 -5.39 1.01
N ASP A 124 -8.95 -4.08 1.26
CA ASP A 124 -8.31 -3.42 2.40
C ASP A 124 -8.83 -3.96 3.73
N ALA A 125 -10.15 -4.07 3.88
CA ALA A 125 -10.78 -4.64 5.07
C ALA A 125 -10.39 -6.10 5.30
N ALA A 126 -10.19 -6.88 4.23
CA ALA A 126 -9.76 -8.27 4.31
C ALA A 126 -8.26 -8.45 4.52
N ALA A 127 -7.44 -7.40 4.34
CA ALA A 127 -5.99 -7.49 4.45
C ALA A 127 -5.48 -7.58 5.90
N HIS A 128 -6.37 -7.44 6.90
CA HIS A 128 -6.07 -7.50 8.34
C HIS A 128 -4.81 -6.69 8.68
N PRO A 129 -4.88 -5.35 8.59
CA PRO A 129 -3.69 -4.52 8.75
C PRO A 129 -3.09 -4.67 10.15
N TYR A 130 -1.77 -4.66 10.23
CA TYR A 130 -0.99 -4.84 11.46
C TYR A 130 0.22 -3.91 11.47
N TRP A 131 0.73 -3.62 12.65
CA TRP A 131 1.99 -2.91 12.84
C TRP A 131 3.12 -3.92 13.05
N VAL A 132 4.30 -3.62 12.51
CA VAL A 132 5.54 -4.28 12.90
C VAL A 132 6.48 -3.23 13.46
N LEU A 133 6.92 -3.42 14.70
CA LEU A 133 8.00 -2.64 15.30
C LEU A 133 9.28 -3.48 15.26
N ALA A 134 10.26 -3.03 14.48
CA ALA A 134 11.59 -3.62 14.47
C ALA A 134 12.50 -2.83 15.40
N VAL A 135 12.98 -3.50 16.44
CA VAL A 135 13.70 -2.92 17.56
C VAL A 135 15.14 -3.41 17.56
N ALA A 136 16.08 -2.48 17.54
CA ALA A 136 17.50 -2.70 17.77
C ALA A 136 18.01 -1.76 18.87
N THR A 137 19.24 -2.00 19.34
CA THR A 137 19.85 -1.23 20.44
C THR A 137 19.99 0.25 20.10
N ASP A 138 20.19 0.60 18.84
CA ASP A 138 20.44 1.95 18.33
C ASP A 138 19.35 2.49 17.41
N ARG A 139 18.47 1.63 16.90
CA ARG A 139 17.44 2.01 15.91
C ARG A 139 16.14 1.27 16.12
N ILE A 140 15.03 2.00 16.01
CA ILE A 140 13.67 1.46 16.05
C ILE A 140 12.93 1.95 14.81
N THR A 141 12.38 1.02 14.04
CA THR A 141 11.62 1.30 12.80
C THR A 141 10.21 0.75 12.91
N LEU A 142 9.25 1.47 12.34
CA LEU A 142 7.85 1.09 12.29
C LEU A 142 7.47 0.72 10.86
N TRP A 143 6.60 -0.28 10.71
CA TRP A 143 6.16 -0.77 9.40
C TRP A 143 4.64 -1.00 9.38
N ASP A 144 3.94 -0.50 8.36
CA ASP A 144 2.54 -0.81 8.06
C ASP A 144 2.46 -2.13 7.29
N GLY A 145 1.91 -3.15 7.94
CA GLY A 145 1.71 -4.48 7.40
C GLY A 145 0.29 -4.70 6.90
N ARG A 146 0.16 -5.25 5.69
CA ARG A 146 -1.13 -5.65 5.08
C ARG A 146 -0.95 -6.97 4.35
N GLY A 147 -1.62 -8.02 4.83
CA GLY A 147 -1.40 -9.38 4.34
C GLY A 147 0.09 -9.78 4.41
N GLY A 148 0.65 -10.25 3.29
CA GLY A 148 2.06 -10.66 3.18
C GLY A 148 3.05 -9.55 2.85
N ARG A 149 2.67 -8.27 2.96
CA ARG A 149 3.54 -7.13 2.65
C ARG A 149 3.66 -6.19 3.84
N VAL A 150 4.84 -5.61 4.00
CA VAL A 150 5.14 -4.53 4.95
C VAL A 150 5.78 -3.36 4.20
N VAL A 151 5.47 -2.13 4.60
CA VAL A 151 6.07 -0.90 4.09
C VAL A 151 6.53 -0.08 5.29
N GLU A 152 7.73 0.48 5.25
CA GLU A 152 8.25 1.32 6.33
C GLU A 152 7.36 2.56 6.50
N ASP A 153 6.93 2.82 7.73
CA ASP A 153 6.18 4.00 8.13
C ASP A 153 7.17 5.00 8.76
N THR A 154 7.41 6.10 8.04
CA THR A 154 8.28 7.19 8.50
C THR A 154 7.50 8.29 9.23
N GLY A 155 6.26 8.01 9.63
CA GLY A 155 5.42 8.87 10.44
C GLY A 155 5.51 8.50 11.92
N HIS A 156 4.60 9.07 12.72
CA HIS A 156 4.35 8.64 14.11
C HIS A 156 5.57 8.67 15.05
N GLY A 157 6.58 9.47 14.71
CA GLY A 157 7.82 9.56 15.49
C GLY A 157 8.84 8.46 15.18
N PHE A 158 8.68 7.72 14.07
CA PHE A 158 9.63 6.73 13.57
C PHE A 158 10.23 7.16 12.22
N PRO A 159 11.42 6.67 11.85
CA PRO A 159 12.32 5.85 12.65
C PRO A 159 12.94 6.65 13.81
N GLN A 160 13.16 5.99 14.95
CA GLN A 160 13.97 6.53 16.04
C GLN A 160 15.36 5.95 15.96
N ALA A 161 16.38 6.79 16.18
CA ALA A 161 17.76 6.37 16.21
C ALA A 161 18.51 7.09 17.33
N ARG A 162 19.49 6.41 17.91
CA ARG A 162 20.43 6.99 18.88
C ARG A 162 21.86 6.63 18.54
N SER A 163 22.81 7.46 18.97
CA SER A 163 24.22 7.08 18.92
C SER A 163 24.53 6.09 20.05
N LEU A 164 25.38 5.10 19.75
CA LEU A 164 25.96 4.19 20.74
C LEU A 164 27.30 4.70 21.29
N ASP A 165 27.83 5.80 20.74
CA ASP A 165 29.07 6.41 21.22
C ASP A 165 28.82 7.04 22.60
N ASP A 166 29.49 6.51 23.64
CA ASP A 166 29.45 7.08 24.99
C ASP A 166 30.39 8.30 25.06
N PRO A 167 29.86 9.54 25.18
CA PRO A 167 30.71 10.73 25.27
C PRO A 167 31.56 10.79 26.55
N ASP A 168 31.32 9.93 27.55
CA ASP A 168 32.07 9.85 28.80
C ASP A 168 32.98 8.60 28.89
N ALA A 169 33.21 7.86 27.80
CA ALA A 169 34.07 6.67 27.80
C ALA A 169 35.47 6.96 28.39
N GLU A 170 36.10 8.06 27.99
CA GLU A 170 37.42 8.49 28.50
C GLU A 170 37.40 8.91 29.99
N ARG A 171 36.26 9.38 30.50
CA ARG A 171 36.10 9.77 31.91
C ARG A 171 35.87 8.57 32.81
N LYS A 172 35.18 7.53 32.32
CA LYS A 172 34.85 6.29 33.05
C LYS A 172 36.03 5.32 33.14
N GLU A 173 36.90 5.26 32.14
CA GLU A 173 38.15 4.47 32.19
C GLU A 173 39.07 4.88 33.35
N ARG A 174 38.98 6.13 33.81
CA ARG A 174 39.85 6.69 34.86
C ARG A 174 39.43 6.29 36.29
N ILE A 175 38.23 5.72 36.50
CA ILE A 175 37.66 5.44 37.82
C ILE A 175 37.65 3.93 38.16
N GLY A 176 38.02 3.06 37.22
CA GLY A 176 38.22 1.62 37.50
C GLY A 176 36.94 0.82 37.75
N ASP A 177 35.78 1.35 37.39
CA ASP A 177 34.52 0.62 37.35
C ASP A 177 34.09 0.53 35.88
N MET A 178 34.31 -0.63 35.26
CA MET A 178 33.86 -0.91 33.89
C MET A 178 32.34 -1.10 33.94
N PRO A 179 31.51 -0.13 33.50
CA PRO A 179 30.08 -0.32 33.53
C PRO A 179 29.75 -1.26 32.36
N SER A 180 29.17 -2.43 32.67
CA SER A 180 28.59 -3.29 31.64
C SER A 180 27.62 -2.46 30.78
N THR A 181 27.71 -2.62 29.47
CA THR A 181 26.91 -1.99 28.38
C THR A 181 25.38 -2.10 28.50
N TYR A 182 24.85 -2.65 29.61
CA TYR A 182 23.44 -2.96 29.84
C TYR A 182 22.77 -2.20 31.01
N ARG A 183 23.39 -1.13 31.53
CA ARG A 183 22.82 -0.28 32.61
C ARG A 183 22.71 1.20 32.26
N ASP A 184 22.61 1.50 30.98
CA ASP A 184 22.58 2.86 30.47
C ASP A 184 21.17 3.48 30.56
N GLU A 185 21.03 4.56 31.33
CA GLU A 185 19.77 5.32 31.44
C GLU A 185 19.36 5.90 30.08
N ALA A 186 20.32 6.19 29.19
CA ALA A 186 20.00 6.63 27.83
C ALA A 186 19.32 5.52 27.01
N THR A 187 19.68 4.26 27.23
CA THR A 187 18.99 3.10 26.63
C THR A 187 17.54 3.03 27.12
N ARG A 188 17.30 3.20 28.43
CA ARG A 188 15.94 3.22 28.97
C ARG A 188 15.13 4.38 28.45
N GLN A 189 15.74 5.56 28.35
CA GLN A 189 15.09 6.76 27.86
C GLN A 189 14.69 6.59 26.38
N PHE A 190 15.59 6.05 25.55
CA PHE A 190 15.32 5.73 24.14
C PHE A 190 14.11 4.79 23.97
N PHE A 191 14.06 3.68 24.72
CA PHE A 191 12.92 2.76 24.64
C PHE A 191 11.62 3.37 25.20
N ARG A 192 11.70 4.23 26.22
CA ARG A 192 10.51 4.96 26.73
C ARG A 192 9.94 5.94 25.71
N GLU A 193 10.80 6.63 24.97
CA GLU A 193 10.37 7.54 23.91
C GLU A 193 9.68 6.79 22.77
N ALA A 194 10.23 5.63 22.40
CA ALA A 194 9.60 4.74 21.41
C ALA A 194 8.27 4.17 21.92
N ASP A 195 8.20 3.74 23.18
CA ASP A 195 6.96 3.23 23.80
C ASP A 195 5.87 4.30 23.87
N ALA A 196 6.21 5.54 24.21
CA ALA A 196 5.26 6.65 24.22
C ALA A 196 4.71 6.95 22.82
N ALA A 197 5.57 7.02 21.80
CA ALA A 197 5.17 7.22 20.41
C ALA A 197 4.27 6.08 19.90
N LEU A 198 4.64 4.83 20.23
CA LEU A 198 3.84 3.65 19.90
C LEU A 198 2.48 3.64 20.62
N ALA A 199 2.44 4.02 21.90
CA ALA A 199 1.19 4.08 22.66
C ALA A 199 0.21 5.09 22.06
N ASP A 200 0.71 6.25 21.63
CA ASP A 200 -0.09 7.24 20.92
C ASP A 200 -0.62 6.69 19.59
N LEU A 201 0.23 6.04 18.79
CA LEU A 201 -0.18 5.38 17.55
C LEU A 201 -1.27 4.33 17.77
N LEU A 202 -1.08 3.40 18.71
CA LEU A 202 -2.05 2.32 18.95
C LEU A 202 -3.40 2.83 19.48
N ARG A 203 -3.40 4.01 20.13
CA ARG A 203 -4.62 4.69 20.56
C ARG A 203 -5.38 5.30 19.39
N THR A 204 -4.69 5.85 18.39
CA THR A 204 -5.32 6.47 17.22
C THR A 204 -5.67 5.44 16.13
N GLU A 205 -4.83 4.42 15.96
CA GLU A 205 -4.92 3.40 14.93
C GLU A 205 -4.78 1.98 15.51
N PRO A 206 -5.81 1.49 16.23
CA PRO A 206 -5.75 0.21 16.91
C PRO A 206 -5.68 -0.94 15.90
N ARG A 207 -4.52 -1.60 15.84
CA ARG A 207 -4.24 -2.77 15.00
C ARG A 207 -3.33 -3.75 15.77
N PRO A 208 -3.33 -5.05 15.44
CA PRO A 208 -2.36 -5.99 15.98
C PRO A 208 -0.93 -5.46 15.80
N LEU A 209 -0.11 -5.54 16.85
CA LEU A 209 1.29 -5.17 16.81
C LEU A 209 2.14 -6.44 16.94
N TYR A 210 3.10 -6.59 16.04
CA TYR A 210 4.18 -7.56 16.15
C TYR A 210 5.47 -6.83 16.46
N VAL A 211 6.21 -7.31 17.45
CA VAL A 211 7.53 -6.77 17.81
C VAL A 211 8.58 -7.78 17.39
N THR A 212 9.60 -7.30 16.68
CA THR A 212 10.76 -8.09 16.25
C THR A 212 12.04 -7.37 16.62
N GLY A 213 13.10 -8.09 16.93
CA GLY A 213 14.40 -7.51 17.26
C GLY A 213 15.49 -8.57 17.30
N GLU A 214 16.74 -8.13 17.31
CA GLU A 214 17.86 -9.03 17.59
C GLU A 214 17.84 -9.42 19.09
N PRO A 215 18.13 -10.69 19.43
CA PRO A 215 18.11 -11.19 20.80
C PRO A 215 19.21 -10.61 21.70
#